data_AF-A0A182SGF7-F1
#
_entry.id   AF-A0A182SGF7-F1
#
_cell.length_a   1.000
_cell.length_b   1.000
_cell.length_c   1.000
_cell.angle_alpha   90.00
_cell.angle_beta   90.00
_cell.angle_gamma   90.00
#
_symmetry.space_group_name_H-M   'P 1'
#
loop_
_entity.id
_entity.type
_entity.pdbx_description
1 polymer ?
#
loop_
_entity_poly.entity_id
_entity_poly.type
_entity_poly.pdbx_seq_one_letter_code
_entity_poly.pdbx_strand_id
1 'polypeptide(L)'
;MPDIELGVNDLWRQGKEVVGRHDIIPVVTEEWIRLEGVEFHTCVQQDEYERSRTIKFKPPDACYIELMRFRIRPPKNRELPLQLKATWCVTGNKVELRADVLVPGFASRKLGQIPCEDVSIRFPIPECWIYLFRVEKHFRYGSVKSAHRRTGKIKGIERILGTVDTLQESLIEVTSGQAKYEHHHRAIVWRCPRLPKEGQGAYTTHQLVCRMALTSFDQIPEQLAPYAYVEFTMPATQASHTTVRSVSVQDSESDEPPEKYVRYLARHEYRVGIEHTTGESLNPYLAATTVTKQPIQEEQPMATTPIAPSDSDSDSN
;
A
#
# COMPACT_ATOMS: atom_id res chain seq x y z
N MET A 1 -13.70 -40.97 -11.72
CA MET A 1 -13.36 -39.54 -11.56
C MET A 1 -13.68 -38.85 -12.87
N PRO A 2 -14.49 -37.78 -12.86
CA PRO A 2 -14.92 -37.11 -14.07
C PRO A 2 -13.74 -36.44 -14.80
N ASP A 3 -13.85 -36.35 -16.12
CA ASP A 3 -12.96 -35.54 -16.94
C ASP A 3 -13.39 -34.07 -16.82
N ILE A 4 -12.47 -33.20 -16.41
CA ILE A 4 -12.74 -31.76 -16.25
C ILE A 4 -11.93 -30.98 -17.26
N GLU A 5 -12.58 -30.04 -17.95
CA GLU A 5 -11.94 -29.02 -18.78
C GLU A 5 -12.03 -27.64 -18.10
N LEU A 6 -10.89 -27.00 -17.88
CA LEU A 6 -10.77 -25.67 -17.33
C LEU A 6 -10.32 -24.67 -18.40
N GLY A 7 -11.12 -23.63 -18.60
CA GLY A 7 -10.80 -22.50 -19.46
C GLY A 7 -10.33 -21.29 -18.64
N VAL A 8 -9.15 -20.78 -18.96
CA VAL A 8 -8.62 -19.51 -18.46
C VAL A 8 -8.45 -18.52 -19.61
N ASN A 9 -8.38 -17.22 -19.31
CA ASN A 9 -8.16 -16.15 -20.29
C ASN A 9 -6.73 -16.11 -20.88
N ASP A 10 -6.20 -17.25 -21.33
CA ASP A 10 -4.91 -17.35 -22.03
C ASP A 10 -5.02 -16.78 -23.44
N LEU A 11 -4.15 -15.83 -23.79
CA LEU A 11 -4.11 -15.14 -25.08
C LEU A 11 -4.17 -16.08 -26.29
N TRP A 12 -3.60 -17.28 -26.19
CA TRP A 12 -3.66 -18.29 -27.27
C TRP A 12 -5.07 -18.79 -27.58
N ARG A 13 -5.96 -18.76 -26.59
CA ARG A 13 -7.37 -19.17 -26.67
C ARG A 13 -8.30 -18.02 -27.10
N GLN A 14 -7.77 -16.81 -27.31
CA GLN A 14 -8.57 -15.66 -27.71
C GLN A 14 -9.36 -15.94 -29.00
N GLY A 15 -10.69 -15.90 -28.89
CA GLY A 15 -11.61 -16.19 -30.00
C GLY A 15 -11.72 -17.66 -30.40
N LYS A 16 -11.06 -18.58 -29.68
CA LYS A 16 -11.08 -20.03 -29.94
C LYS A 16 -11.77 -20.83 -28.83
N GLU A 17 -12.42 -20.14 -27.89
CA GLU A 17 -13.15 -20.76 -26.81
C GLU A 17 -14.44 -21.39 -27.35
N VAL A 18 -14.55 -22.71 -27.22
CA VAL A 18 -15.78 -23.46 -27.52
C VAL A 18 -16.24 -24.06 -26.21
N VAL A 19 -17.30 -23.51 -25.62
CA VAL A 19 -17.80 -23.90 -24.30
C VAL A 19 -19.33 -23.90 -24.27
N GLY A 20 -19.91 -24.88 -23.58
CA GLY A 20 -21.36 -24.96 -23.38
C GLY A 20 -21.87 -23.81 -22.50
N ARG A 21 -23.13 -23.41 -22.66
CA ARG A 21 -23.72 -22.29 -21.89
C ARG A 21 -23.65 -22.50 -20.38
N HIS A 22 -23.84 -23.75 -19.92
CA HIS A 22 -23.77 -24.13 -18.50
C HIS A 22 -22.33 -24.18 -17.95
N ASP A 23 -21.32 -24.08 -18.82
CA ASP A 23 -19.90 -24.13 -18.45
C ASP A 23 -19.24 -22.77 -18.35
N ILE A 24 -19.90 -21.73 -18.84
CA ILE A 24 -19.38 -20.36 -18.83
C ILE A 24 -19.40 -19.82 -17.40
N ILE A 25 -18.24 -19.38 -16.94
CA ILE A 25 -18.10 -18.60 -15.71
C ILE A 25 -18.25 -17.12 -16.08
N PRO A 26 -19.19 -16.36 -15.48
CA PRO A 26 -19.33 -14.94 -15.75
C PRO A 26 -18.06 -14.15 -15.36
N VAL A 27 -17.42 -13.53 -16.35
CA VAL A 27 -16.21 -12.71 -16.14
C VAL A 27 -16.50 -11.24 -16.43
N VAL A 28 -15.90 -10.34 -15.65
CA VAL A 28 -16.09 -8.88 -15.76
C VAL A 28 -15.04 -8.22 -16.67
N THR A 29 -13.90 -8.87 -16.90
CA THR A 29 -12.82 -8.40 -17.75
C THR A 29 -12.79 -9.14 -19.10
N GLU A 30 -12.48 -8.41 -20.16
CA GLU A 30 -12.21 -8.94 -21.51
C GLU A 30 -10.71 -9.09 -21.79
N GLU A 31 -9.88 -8.84 -20.77
CA GLU A 31 -8.43 -8.92 -20.90
C GLU A 31 -7.95 -10.36 -21.06
N TRP A 32 -6.95 -10.51 -21.92
CA TRP A 32 -6.26 -11.77 -22.17
C TRP A 32 -4.83 -11.67 -21.69
N ILE A 33 -4.34 -12.75 -21.09
CA ILE A 33 -3.03 -12.78 -20.45
C ILE A 33 -2.10 -13.77 -21.14
N ARG A 34 -0.81 -13.47 -21.11
CA ARG A 34 0.23 -14.40 -21.56
C ARG A 34 0.77 -15.15 -20.36
N LEU A 35 0.53 -16.45 -20.31
CA LEU A 35 1.07 -17.35 -19.30
C LEU A 35 2.53 -17.70 -19.62
N GLU A 36 3.41 -17.66 -18.61
CA GLU A 36 4.83 -18.01 -18.70
C GLU A 36 5.21 -18.97 -17.58
N GLY A 37 6.14 -19.90 -17.84
CA GLY A 37 6.63 -20.85 -16.82
C GLY A 37 5.50 -21.66 -16.17
N VAL A 38 4.63 -22.23 -16.98
CA VAL A 38 3.48 -23.02 -16.52
C VAL A 38 3.97 -24.37 -16.02
N GLU A 39 3.55 -24.72 -14.80
CA GLU A 39 3.76 -26.02 -14.17
C GLU A 39 2.39 -26.57 -13.77
N PHE A 40 2.18 -27.87 -13.96
CA PHE A 40 0.91 -28.52 -13.70
C PHE A 40 1.01 -29.61 -12.63
N HIS A 41 -0.10 -29.86 -11.96
CA HIS A 41 -0.30 -31.08 -11.20
C HIS A 41 -0.24 -32.31 -12.11
N THR A 42 0.15 -33.46 -11.57
CA THR A 42 0.27 -34.73 -12.31
C THR A 42 -1.05 -35.24 -12.87
N CYS A 43 -2.19 -34.74 -12.40
CA CYS A 43 -3.51 -35.12 -12.90
C CYS A 43 -3.89 -34.42 -14.22
N VAL A 44 -3.10 -33.45 -14.67
CA VAL A 44 -3.34 -32.70 -15.90
C VAL A 44 -2.74 -33.44 -17.09
N GLN A 45 -3.51 -33.54 -18.17
CA GLN A 45 -3.08 -34.11 -19.44
C GLN A 45 -2.23 -33.09 -20.20
N GLN A 46 -0.91 -33.10 -19.97
CA GLN A 46 0.02 -32.11 -20.51
C GLN A 46 0.08 -32.13 -22.05
N ASP A 47 0.03 -33.31 -22.67
CA ASP A 47 0.02 -33.45 -24.13
C ASP A 47 -1.16 -32.71 -24.80
N GLU A 48 -2.33 -32.72 -24.15
CA GLU A 48 -3.49 -31.98 -24.64
C GLU A 48 -3.31 -30.46 -24.50
N TYR A 49 -2.70 -30.02 -23.40
CA TYR A 49 -2.41 -28.61 -23.18
C TYR A 49 -1.38 -28.07 -24.19
N GLU A 50 -0.34 -28.84 -24.51
CA GLU A 50 0.65 -28.44 -25.51
C GLU A 50 0.05 -28.28 -26.91
N ARG A 51 -0.87 -29.17 -27.29
CA ARG A 51 -1.55 -29.15 -28.59
C ARG A 51 -2.63 -28.07 -28.71
N SER A 52 -3.43 -27.88 -27.66
CA SER A 52 -4.69 -27.11 -27.75
C SER A 52 -4.81 -25.94 -26.77
N ARG A 53 -3.87 -25.81 -25.83
CA ARG A 53 -3.94 -24.88 -24.68
C ARG A 53 -5.20 -25.06 -23.84
N THR A 54 -5.74 -26.27 -23.83
CA THR A 54 -6.88 -26.68 -23.01
C THR A 54 -6.36 -27.39 -21.77
N ILE A 55 -6.82 -27.00 -20.58
CA ILE A 55 -6.42 -27.66 -19.33
C ILE A 55 -7.43 -28.77 -19.04
N LYS A 56 -7.08 -30.01 -19.38
CA LYS A 56 -7.89 -31.18 -19.06
C LYS A 56 -7.26 -32.01 -17.96
N PHE A 57 -8.05 -32.46 -17.00
CA PHE A 57 -7.55 -33.20 -15.84
C PHE A 57 -8.63 -34.07 -15.18
N LYS A 58 -8.18 -35.08 -14.43
CA LYS A 58 -9.03 -35.92 -13.57
C LYS A 58 -8.67 -35.65 -12.10
N PRO A 59 -9.44 -34.82 -11.38
CA PRO A 59 -9.07 -34.47 -10.01
C PRO A 59 -9.17 -35.69 -9.08
N PRO A 60 -8.27 -35.82 -8.09
CA PRO A 60 -8.48 -36.70 -6.95
C PRO A 60 -9.75 -36.31 -6.19
N ASP A 61 -10.45 -37.29 -5.64
CA ASP A 61 -11.72 -37.06 -4.96
C ASP A 61 -11.52 -36.32 -3.63
N ALA A 62 -12.43 -35.38 -3.31
CA ALA A 62 -12.46 -34.60 -2.09
C ALA A 62 -11.13 -33.94 -1.64
N CYS A 63 -10.20 -33.66 -2.57
CA CYS A 63 -8.88 -33.11 -2.27
C CYS A 63 -8.71 -31.66 -2.74
N TYR A 64 -8.03 -30.84 -1.93
CA TYR A 64 -7.45 -29.58 -2.39
C TYR A 64 -6.14 -29.86 -3.12
N ILE A 65 -6.05 -29.43 -4.38
CA ILE A 65 -4.85 -29.58 -5.21
C ILE A 65 -4.40 -28.23 -5.78
N GLU A 66 -3.09 -28.03 -5.88
CA GLU A 66 -2.52 -26.96 -6.70
C GLU A 66 -2.51 -27.43 -8.15
N LEU A 67 -3.57 -27.11 -8.90
CA LEU A 67 -3.74 -27.59 -10.27
C LEU A 67 -2.65 -27.06 -11.23
N MET A 68 -2.30 -25.79 -11.09
CA MET A 68 -1.44 -25.07 -12.02
C MET A 68 -0.71 -23.92 -11.30
N ARG A 69 0.59 -23.79 -11.56
CA ARG A 69 1.42 -22.65 -11.19
C ARG A 69 1.91 -21.96 -12.44
N PHE A 70 1.90 -20.64 -12.46
CA PHE A 70 2.38 -19.87 -13.61
C PHE A 70 2.89 -18.50 -13.20
N ARG A 71 3.59 -17.87 -14.13
CA ARG A 71 4.02 -16.48 -14.06
C ARG A 71 3.37 -15.68 -15.17
N ILE A 72 3.25 -14.38 -14.95
CA ILE A 72 2.80 -13.42 -15.94
C ILE A 72 3.74 -12.22 -15.92
N ARG A 73 3.85 -11.53 -17.05
CA ARG A 73 4.52 -10.23 -17.09
C ARG A 73 3.51 -9.14 -16.76
N PRO A 74 3.70 -8.38 -15.68
CA PRO A 74 2.81 -7.28 -15.34
C PRO A 74 2.80 -6.22 -16.46
N PRO A 75 1.65 -5.59 -16.74
CA PRO A 75 1.59 -4.41 -17.59
C PRO A 75 2.52 -3.30 -17.08
N LYS A 76 3.09 -2.50 -18.00
CA LYS A 76 3.91 -1.33 -17.64
C LYS A 76 3.05 -0.31 -16.88
N ASN A 77 3.65 0.38 -15.90
CA ASN A 77 3.05 1.46 -15.11
C ASN A 77 1.84 1.06 -14.26
N ARG A 78 1.79 -0.19 -13.76
CA ARG A 78 0.77 -0.58 -12.81
C ARG A 78 0.99 0.06 -11.44
N GLU A 79 0.02 0.82 -10.99
CA GLU A 79 0.01 1.33 -9.61
C GLU A 79 -0.18 0.19 -8.61
N LEU A 80 0.54 0.27 -7.49
CA LEU A 80 0.40 -0.68 -6.40
C LEU A 80 -0.89 -0.40 -5.62
N PRO A 81 -1.63 -1.43 -5.21
CA PRO A 81 -2.88 -1.24 -4.48
C PRO A 81 -2.68 -0.62 -3.09
N LEU A 82 -1.49 -0.75 -2.52
CA LEU A 82 -1.08 -0.07 -1.29
C LEU A 82 0.21 0.70 -1.58
N GLN A 83 0.17 2.00 -1.39
CA GLN A 83 1.33 2.87 -1.55
C GLN A 83 1.91 3.17 -0.17
N LEU A 84 3.20 2.89 0.01
CA LEU A 84 3.94 3.20 1.22
C LEU A 84 4.99 4.25 0.86
N LYS A 85 5.03 5.33 1.62
CA LYS A 85 6.16 6.26 1.66
C LYS A 85 6.82 6.14 3.03
N ALA A 86 8.10 5.81 3.07
CA ALA A 86 8.84 5.68 4.31
C ALA A 86 10.09 6.57 4.27
N THR A 87 10.40 7.23 5.38
CA THR A 87 11.54 8.14 5.50
C THR A 87 12.20 7.99 6.87
N TRP A 88 13.53 7.86 6.87
CA TRP A 88 14.39 8.06 8.04
C TRP A 88 14.82 9.52 8.10
N CYS A 89 14.54 10.19 9.22
CA CYS A 89 15.00 11.54 9.51
C CYS A 89 15.99 11.47 10.68
N VAL A 90 17.26 11.80 10.44
CA VAL A 90 18.29 11.86 11.48
C VAL A 90 18.63 13.34 11.72
N THR A 91 18.48 13.80 12.95
CA THR A 91 18.80 15.18 13.36
C THR A 91 19.56 15.17 14.67
N GLY A 92 20.88 15.25 14.58
CA GLY A 92 21.78 15.09 15.73
C GLY A 92 21.58 13.73 16.38
N ASN A 93 21.14 13.72 17.64
CA ASN A 93 20.86 12.50 18.39
C ASN A 93 19.40 12.02 18.28
N LYS A 94 18.56 12.70 17.51
CA LYS A 94 17.16 12.31 17.30
C LYS A 94 17.04 11.57 15.98
N VAL A 95 16.53 10.35 16.03
CA VAL A 95 16.22 9.55 14.84
C VAL A 95 14.72 9.32 14.79
N GLU A 96 14.11 9.66 13.66
CA GLU A 96 12.68 9.50 13.44
C GLU A 96 12.43 8.64 12.19
N LEU A 97 11.65 7.58 12.34
CA LEU A 97 11.07 6.83 11.22
C LEU A 97 9.66 7.34 10.99
N ARG A 98 9.39 7.87 9.80
CA ARG A 98 8.04 8.24 9.35
C ARG A 98 7.61 7.31 8.24
N ALA A 99 6.38 6.82 8.32
CA ALA A 99 5.80 6.00 7.26
C ALA A 99 4.33 6.39 7.03
N ASP A 100 4.00 6.70 5.77
CA ASP A 100 2.67 7.03 5.31
C ASP A 100 2.17 5.91 4.37
N VAL A 101 1.02 5.33 4.71
CA VAL A 101 0.36 4.30 3.92
C VAL A 101 -0.93 4.85 3.35
N LEU A 102 -1.09 4.70 2.06
CA LEU A 102 -2.25 5.11 1.30
C LEU A 102 -2.79 3.92 0.53
N VAL A 103 -4.10 3.69 0.62
CA VAL A 103 -4.80 2.73 -0.24
C VAL A 103 -5.67 3.57 -1.19
N PRO A 104 -5.31 3.68 -2.50
CA PRO A 104 -6.09 4.41 -3.50
C PRO A 104 -7.52 3.88 -3.67
N GLY A 105 -7.80 2.69 -3.12
CA GLY A 105 -9.10 2.04 -3.16
C GLY A 105 -9.34 1.38 -4.51
N PHE A 106 -9.32 0.06 -4.55
CA PHE A 106 -9.80 -0.66 -5.72
C PHE A 106 -11.33 -0.72 -5.64
N ALA A 107 -12.02 0.06 -6.46
CA ALA A 107 -13.48 0.07 -6.52
C ALA A 107 -13.99 -0.92 -7.57
N SER A 108 -14.72 -1.93 -7.14
CA SER A 108 -15.48 -2.82 -8.02
C SER A 108 -16.95 -2.38 -8.04
N ARG A 109 -17.56 -2.30 -9.24
CA ARG A 109 -18.99 -1.95 -9.39
C ARG A 109 -19.92 -2.86 -8.58
N LYS A 110 -19.57 -4.15 -8.41
CA LYS A 110 -20.39 -5.13 -7.69
C LYS A 110 -20.06 -5.22 -6.20
N LEU A 111 -18.79 -5.07 -5.84
CA LEU A 111 -18.28 -5.35 -4.48
C LEU A 111 -17.95 -4.08 -3.68
N GLY A 112 -18.12 -2.90 -4.28
CA GLY A 112 -17.74 -1.63 -3.67
C GLY A 112 -16.24 -1.49 -3.52
N GLN A 113 -15.81 -0.83 -2.44
CA GLN A 113 -14.40 -0.65 -2.13
C GLN A 113 -13.80 -1.96 -1.59
N ILE A 114 -12.85 -2.52 -2.31
CA ILE A 114 -12.13 -3.72 -1.87
C ILE A 114 -10.99 -3.29 -0.92
N PRO A 115 -10.98 -3.79 0.32
CA PRO A 115 -9.92 -3.48 1.27
C PRO A 115 -8.66 -4.32 1.03
N CYS A 116 -7.54 -3.82 1.54
CA CYS A 116 -6.36 -4.61 1.86
C CYS A 116 -6.54 -5.17 3.28
N GLU A 117 -6.48 -6.49 3.41
CA GLU A 117 -6.61 -7.24 4.67
C GLU A 117 -5.25 -7.74 5.12
N ASP A 118 -5.10 -7.96 6.43
CA ASP A 118 -3.90 -8.52 7.05
C ASP A 118 -2.61 -7.79 6.65
N VAL A 119 -2.69 -6.46 6.57
CA VAL A 119 -1.56 -5.62 6.18
C VAL A 119 -0.48 -5.70 7.25
N SER A 120 0.73 -6.09 6.83
CA SER A 120 1.92 -6.20 7.64
C SER A 120 3.06 -5.44 6.97
N ILE A 121 3.53 -4.38 7.62
CA ILE A 121 4.64 -3.56 7.14
C ILE A 121 5.79 -3.68 8.13
N ARG A 122 6.95 -4.10 7.64
CA ARG A 122 8.14 -4.33 8.46
C ARG A 122 9.22 -3.30 8.15
N PHE A 123 9.68 -2.61 9.17
CA PHE A 123 10.78 -1.67 9.13
C PHE A 123 11.96 -2.26 9.92
N PRO A 124 13.01 -2.77 9.24
CA PRO A 124 14.17 -3.34 9.92
C PRO A 124 14.85 -2.30 10.81
N ILE A 125 15.23 -2.72 12.02
CA ILE A 125 15.88 -1.87 13.02
C ILE A 125 17.30 -2.36 13.26
N PRO A 126 18.30 -1.47 13.29
CA PRO A 126 19.67 -1.81 13.67
C PRO A 126 19.78 -2.49 15.03
N GLU A 127 20.72 -3.42 15.18
CA GLU A 127 20.85 -4.21 16.41
C GLU A 127 21.19 -3.35 17.63
N CYS A 128 22.00 -2.31 17.45
CA CYS A 128 22.38 -1.36 18.49
C CYS A 128 21.18 -0.60 19.08
N TRP A 129 20.04 -0.53 18.39
CA TRP A 129 18.85 0.18 18.87
C TRP A 129 17.77 -0.74 19.43
N ILE A 130 17.93 -2.06 19.35
CA ILE A 130 16.91 -3.03 19.78
C ILE A 130 16.52 -2.81 21.26
N TYR A 131 17.46 -2.40 22.10
CA TYR A 131 17.22 -2.21 23.52
C TYR A 131 16.18 -1.11 23.80
N LEU A 132 16.09 -0.09 22.94
CA LEU A 132 15.08 0.99 23.04
C LEU A 132 13.65 0.45 22.94
N PHE A 133 13.47 -0.69 22.28
CA PHE A 133 12.17 -1.30 22.05
C PHE A 133 11.83 -2.39 23.05
N ARG A 134 12.71 -2.71 24.01
CA ARG A 134 12.46 -3.71 25.04
C ARG A 134 11.85 -3.06 26.27
N VAL A 135 10.86 -3.72 26.84
CA VAL A 135 10.21 -3.34 28.09
C VAL A 135 10.40 -4.47 29.08
N GLU A 136 10.99 -4.17 30.23
CA GLU A 136 11.08 -5.13 31.32
C GLU A 136 9.70 -5.38 31.92
N LYS A 137 9.38 -6.66 32.14
CA LYS A 137 8.21 -7.08 32.90
C LYS A 137 8.68 -7.98 34.03
N HIS A 138 7.83 -8.14 35.04
CA HIS A 138 8.09 -8.89 36.27
C HIS A 138 8.86 -10.23 36.12
N PHE A 139 8.70 -10.96 35.01
CA PHE A 139 9.41 -12.23 34.77
C PHE A 139 9.96 -12.43 33.35
N ARG A 140 9.78 -11.46 32.44
CA ARG A 140 10.19 -11.57 31.02
C ARG A 140 10.39 -10.18 30.40
N TYR A 141 11.10 -10.11 29.28
CA TYR A 141 11.11 -8.92 28.44
C TYR A 141 9.96 -8.94 27.43
N GLY A 142 9.23 -7.83 27.34
CA GLY A 142 8.26 -7.54 26.28
C GLY A 142 8.81 -6.51 25.28
N SER A 143 7.99 -6.16 24.29
CA SER A 143 8.29 -5.08 23.35
C SER A 143 7.40 -3.85 23.60
N VAL A 144 7.94 -2.66 23.34
CA VAL A 144 7.16 -1.42 23.29
C VAL A 144 6.07 -1.57 22.23
N LYS A 145 4.84 -1.18 22.60
CA LYS A 145 3.69 -1.14 21.71
C LYS A 145 3.40 0.29 21.30
N SER A 146 2.86 0.47 20.11
CA SER A 146 2.45 1.77 19.60
C SER A 146 1.31 2.37 20.40
N ALA A 147 1.37 3.68 20.65
CA ALA A 147 0.21 4.46 21.07
C ALA A 147 -0.67 4.78 19.85
N HIS A 148 -2.00 4.68 20.01
CA HIS A 148 -2.94 5.05 18.97
C HIS A 148 -3.21 6.57 19.03
N ARG A 149 -3.08 7.28 17.92
CA ARG A 149 -3.29 8.73 17.85
C ARG A 149 -4.15 9.10 16.64
N ARG A 150 -4.99 10.13 16.78
CA ARG A 150 -5.75 10.68 15.64
C ARG A 150 -4.80 11.35 14.65
N THR A 151 -5.11 11.28 13.35
CA THR A 151 -4.23 11.76 12.26
C THR A 151 -3.74 13.20 12.42
N GLY A 152 -4.59 14.12 12.91
CA GLY A 152 -4.19 15.53 13.15
C GLY A 152 -3.18 15.71 14.28
N LYS A 153 -3.15 14.80 15.27
CA LYS A 153 -2.24 14.87 16.41
C LYS A 153 -0.84 14.34 16.08
N ILE A 154 -0.74 13.32 15.22
CA ILE A 154 0.57 12.78 14.77
C ILE A 154 1.32 13.80 13.91
N LYS A 155 0.61 14.55 13.05
CA LYS A 155 1.19 15.62 12.22
C LYS A 155 1.59 16.87 13.02
N GLY A 156 1.27 16.95 14.31
CA GLY A 156 1.67 18.05 15.19
C GLY A 156 0.87 19.34 15.01
N ILE A 157 -0.33 19.30 14.43
CA ILE A 157 -1.15 20.50 14.14
C ILE A 157 -1.58 21.21 15.45
N GLU A 158 -1.70 20.49 16.57
CA GLU A 158 -2.04 21.10 17.87
C GLU A 158 -0.95 22.02 18.43
N ARG A 159 0.31 21.95 17.94
CA ARG A 159 1.35 22.93 18.33
C ARG A 159 1.05 24.35 17.88
N ILE A 160 0.13 24.55 16.94
CA ILE A 160 -0.31 25.87 16.46
C ILE A 160 -1.48 26.41 17.29
N LEU A 161 -2.26 25.55 17.98
CA LEU A 161 -3.52 25.91 18.63
C LEU A 161 -3.42 26.13 20.16
N GLY A 162 -2.22 26.34 20.71
CA GLY A 162 -2.03 26.86 22.06
C GLY A 162 -2.52 26.01 23.25
N THR A 163 -3.11 24.83 23.03
CA THR A 163 -3.49 23.92 24.11
C THR A 163 -2.29 23.06 24.49
N VAL A 164 -1.58 23.47 25.54
CA VAL A 164 -0.48 22.72 26.15
C VAL A 164 -1.08 21.59 27.00
N ASP A 165 -1.56 20.55 26.33
CA ASP A 165 -1.61 19.24 26.97
C ASP A 165 -0.18 18.70 26.92
N THR A 166 0.38 18.33 28.06
CA THR A 166 1.72 17.71 28.18
C THR A 166 1.67 16.30 27.59
N LEU A 167 1.60 16.23 26.26
CA LEU A 167 1.54 14.99 25.52
C LEU A 167 2.88 14.27 25.63
N GLN A 168 2.91 13.21 26.44
CA GLN A 168 4.05 12.31 26.50
C GLN A 168 4.27 11.68 25.11
N GLU A 169 5.35 12.09 24.45
CA GLU A 169 5.76 11.55 23.15
C GLU A 169 6.03 10.05 23.31
N SER A 170 5.23 9.21 22.65
CA SER A 170 5.43 7.77 22.67
C SER A 170 6.50 7.39 21.65
N LEU A 171 7.34 6.40 21.98
CA LEU A 171 8.38 5.88 21.07
C LEU A 171 7.82 5.46 19.72
N ILE A 172 6.62 4.88 19.69
CA ILE A 172 5.91 4.50 18.47
C ILE A 172 4.48 5.04 18.54
N GLU A 173 4.04 5.73 17.50
CA GLU A 173 2.68 6.24 17.33
C GLU A 173 2.12 5.80 15.98
N VAL A 174 0.84 5.41 15.97
CA VAL A 174 0.15 4.99 14.73
C VAL A 174 -1.26 5.57 14.65
N THR A 175 -1.74 5.87 13.44
CA THR A 175 -3.15 6.25 13.20
C THR A 175 -4.07 5.06 12.92
N SER A 176 -3.51 3.91 12.59
CA SER A 176 -4.23 2.69 12.27
C SER A 176 -3.47 1.46 12.76
N GLY A 177 -4.22 0.41 13.08
CA GLY A 177 -3.63 -0.84 13.52
C GLY A 177 -2.78 -0.71 14.78
N GLN A 178 -1.77 -1.58 14.89
CA GLN A 178 -0.82 -1.62 15.99
C GLN A 178 0.59 -1.88 15.45
N ALA A 179 1.58 -1.24 16.04
CA ALA A 179 2.99 -1.49 15.75
C ALA A 179 3.75 -1.88 17.02
N LYS A 180 4.69 -2.81 16.87
CA LYS A 180 5.62 -3.22 17.94
C LYS A 180 6.90 -3.77 17.32
N TYR A 181 7.97 -3.77 18.08
CA TYR A 181 9.18 -4.50 17.69
C TYR A 181 8.96 -6.02 17.80
N GLU A 182 9.32 -6.75 16.76
CA GLU A 182 9.32 -8.21 16.75
C GLU A 182 10.71 -8.75 16.50
N HIS A 183 11.25 -9.44 17.51
CA HIS A 183 12.62 -9.92 17.48
C HIS A 183 12.89 -10.94 16.36
N HIS A 184 11.92 -11.81 16.06
CA HIS A 184 12.03 -12.78 14.96
C HIS A 184 12.26 -12.12 13.60
N HIS A 185 11.71 -10.92 13.37
CA HIS A 185 11.92 -10.14 12.16
C HIS A 185 13.01 -9.07 12.28
N ARG A 186 13.55 -8.85 13.48
CA ARG A 186 14.47 -7.74 13.81
C ARG A 186 13.94 -6.39 13.29
N ALA A 187 12.64 -6.17 13.40
CA ALA A 187 11.94 -5.06 12.76
C ALA A 187 10.81 -4.53 13.65
N ILE A 188 10.46 -3.25 13.46
CA ILE A 188 9.14 -2.76 13.85
C ILE A 188 8.14 -3.32 12.84
N VAL A 189 7.14 -4.05 13.34
CA VAL A 189 6.08 -4.63 12.52
C VAL A 189 4.79 -3.89 12.79
N TRP A 190 4.31 -3.18 11.77
CA TRP A 190 3.06 -2.45 11.78
C TRP A 190 1.97 -3.30 11.13
N ARG A 191 0.99 -3.73 11.93
CA ARG A 191 -0.14 -4.54 11.47
C ARG A 191 -1.42 -3.73 11.44
N CYS A 192 -2.06 -3.67 10.28
CA CYS A 192 -3.39 -3.12 10.09
C CYS A 192 -4.31 -4.24 9.59
N PRO A 193 -5.34 -4.65 10.35
CA PRO A 193 -6.25 -5.72 9.93
C PRO A 193 -6.96 -5.44 8.61
N ARG A 194 -7.32 -4.17 8.38
CA ARG A 194 -8.07 -3.74 7.21
C ARG A 194 -7.74 -2.29 6.86
N LEU A 195 -7.40 -2.02 5.61
CA LEU A 195 -7.19 -0.69 5.05
C LEU A 195 -7.92 -0.56 3.69
N PRO A 196 -8.71 0.50 3.46
CA PRO A 196 -9.15 1.52 4.42
C PRO A 196 -9.99 0.91 5.55
N LYS A 197 -10.11 1.61 6.69
CA LYS A 197 -11.02 1.17 7.75
C LYS A 197 -12.47 1.28 7.27
N GLU A 198 -13.39 0.61 7.96
CA GLU A 198 -14.82 0.78 7.68
C GLU A 198 -15.22 2.25 7.85
N GLY A 199 -16.04 2.76 6.92
CA GLY A 199 -16.45 4.16 6.88
C GLY A 199 -15.38 5.15 6.42
N GLN A 200 -14.16 4.71 6.08
CA GLN A 200 -13.13 5.58 5.49
C GLN A 200 -13.19 5.59 3.97
N GLY A 201 -13.04 6.78 3.39
CA GLY A 201 -12.96 6.94 1.95
C GLY A 201 -11.69 6.36 1.36
N ALA A 202 -11.70 6.19 0.04
CA ALA A 202 -10.48 5.97 -0.73
C ALA A 202 -9.46 7.08 -0.46
N TYR A 203 -8.17 6.81 -0.65
CA TYR A 203 -7.08 7.76 -0.42
C TYR A 203 -6.93 8.24 1.03
N THR A 204 -7.53 7.53 1.99
CA THR A 204 -7.24 7.81 3.41
C THR A 204 -5.79 7.42 3.72
N THR A 205 -5.01 8.37 4.20
CA THR A 205 -3.62 8.13 4.62
C THR A 205 -3.55 7.71 6.09
N HIS A 206 -2.80 6.65 6.35
CA HIS A 206 -2.44 6.21 7.69
C HIS A 206 -0.96 6.42 7.95
N GLN A 207 -0.61 6.75 9.18
CA GLN A 207 0.75 7.13 9.51
C GLN A 207 1.28 6.28 10.66
N LEU A 208 2.56 5.95 10.58
CA LEU A 208 3.38 5.46 11.66
C LEU A 208 4.53 6.43 11.86
N VAL A 209 4.79 6.76 13.12
CA VAL A 209 5.95 7.54 13.53
C VAL A 209 6.66 6.81 14.65
N CYS A 210 7.96 6.60 14.53
CA CYS A 210 8.81 6.12 15.61
C CYS A 210 9.89 7.15 15.93
N ARG A 211 9.96 7.60 17.18
CA ARG A 211 10.86 8.67 17.65
C ARG A 211 11.88 8.12 18.64
N MET A 212 13.11 7.97 18.20
CA MET A 212 14.24 7.52 19.03
C MET A 212 15.08 8.72 19.44
N ALA A 213 15.23 8.93 20.73
CA ALA A 213 16.16 9.90 21.30
C ALA A 213 17.40 9.14 21.77
N LEU A 214 18.46 9.19 20.96
CA LEU A 214 19.71 8.51 21.21
C LEU A 214 20.52 9.29 22.27
N THR A 215 21.18 8.55 23.15
CA THR A 215 22.17 9.05 24.10
C THR A 215 23.53 9.22 23.42
N SER A 216 24.49 9.85 24.11
CA SER A 216 25.86 10.02 23.60
C SER A 216 26.62 8.70 23.41
N PHE A 217 26.16 7.61 24.04
CA PHE A 217 26.78 6.28 23.93
C PHE A 217 26.16 5.45 22.80
N ASP A 218 25.06 5.90 22.24
CA ASP A 218 24.36 5.18 21.18
C ASP A 218 25.03 5.37 19.84
N GLN A 219 25.30 4.25 19.19
CA GLN A 219 25.86 4.24 17.85
C GLN A 219 24.74 4.49 16.84
N ILE A 220 24.99 5.42 15.90
CA ILE A 220 24.20 5.57 14.69
C ILE A 220 24.91 4.76 13.60
N PRO A 221 24.29 3.69 13.07
CA PRO A 221 24.88 2.92 12.00
C PRO A 221 25.14 3.80 10.77
N GLU A 222 26.23 3.52 10.06
CA GLU A 222 26.57 4.21 8.81
C GLU A 222 25.47 4.05 7.74
N GLN A 223 24.81 2.88 7.74
CA GLN A 223 23.72 2.58 6.82
C GLN A 223 22.48 2.11 7.59
N LEU A 224 21.41 2.90 7.46
CA LEU A 224 20.08 2.50 7.90
C LEU A 224 19.42 1.60 6.86
N ALA A 225 18.41 0.83 7.30
CA ALA A 225 17.73 -0.11 6.43
C ALA A 225 17.16 0.60 5.18
N PRO A 226 17.57 0.21 3.96
CA PRO A 226 17.18 0.90 2.74
C PRO A 226 15.78 0.53 2.28
N TYR A 227 15.18 -0.53 2.85
CA TYR A 227 13.88 -1.05 2.42
C TYR A 227 12.97 -1.39 3.60
N ALA A 228 11.70 -1.06 3.43
CA ALA A 228 10.59 -1.62 4.19
C ALA A 228 9.96 -2.78 3.41
N TYR A 229 9.40 -3.76 4.11
CA TYR A 229 8.76 -4.93 3.50
C TYR A 229 7.26 -4.87 3.76
N VAL A 230 6.46 -5.02 2.71
CA VAL A 230 5.00 -4.92 2.74
C VAL A 230 4.40 -6.25 2.33
N GLU A 231 3.49 -6.76 3.16
CA GLU A 231 2.69 -7.96 2.90
C GLU A 231 1.22 -7.66 3.20
N PHE A 232 0.29 -8.09 2.33
CA PHE A 232 -1.15 -8.03 2.58
C PHE A 232 -1.91 -8.93 1.61
N THR A 233 -3.19 -9.15 1.89
CA THR A 233 -4.13 -9.84 1.02
C THR A 233 -5.23 -8.91 0.53
N MET A 234 -5.68 -9.10 -0.71
CA MET A 234 -6.84 -8.41 -1.26
C MET A 234 -7.87 -9.46 -1.74
N PRO A 235 -9.00 -9.60 -1.04
CA PRO A 235 -10.04 -10.53 -1.46
C PRO A 235 -10.68 -10.06 -2.77
N ALA A 236 -11.22 -11.01 -3.54
CA ALA A 236 -11.94 -10.76 -4.79
C ALA A 236 -11.16 -9.95 -5.84
N THR A 237 -9.82 -10.01 -5.79
CA THR A 237 -8.93 -9.37 -6.77
C THR A 237 -7.91 -10.35 -7.30
N GLN A 238 -7.26 -9.94 -8.38
CA GLN A 238 -6.28 -10.72 -9.12
C GLN A 238 -5.10 -9.82 -9.50
N ALA A 239 -3.92 -10.15 -8.99
CA ALA A 239 -2.70 -9.48 -9.39
C ALA A 239 -2.31 -9.84 -10.83
N SER A 240 -2.71 -10.98 -11.35
CA SER A 240 -2.34 -11.42 -12.69
C SER A 240 -3.32 -11.03 -13.80
N HIS A 241 -4.51 -10.55 -13.44
CA HIS A 241 -5.67 -10.47 -14.35
C HIS A 241 -6.14 -11.82 -14.92
N THR A 242 -5.65 -12.94 -14.37
CA THR A 242 -6.10 -14.27 -14.74
C THR A 242 -7.52 -14.49 -14.29
N THR A 243 -8.40 -14.87 -15.21
CA THR A 243 -9.78 -15.23 -14.93
C THR A 243 -10.09 -16.63 -15.41
N VAL A 244 -10.84 -17.35 -14.60
CA VAL A 244 -11.50 -18.59 -15.01
C VAL A 244 -12.69 -18.20 -15.86
N ARG A 245 -12.69 -18.64 -17.12
CA ARG A 245 -13.74 -18.35 -18.11
C ARG A 245 -14.71 -19.51 -18.28
N SER A 246 -14.26 -20.74 -18.04
CA SER A 246 -15.14 -21.90 -18.05
C SER A 246 -14.64 -23.03 -17.15
N VAL A 247 -15.57 -23.82 -16.65
CA VAL A 247 -15.31 -25.12 -16.03
C VAL A 247 -16.35 -26.09 -16.58
N SER A 248 -15.92 -27.12 -17.28
CA SER A 248 -16.78 -28.12 -17.90
C SER A 248 -16.50 -29.49 -17.32
N VAL A 249 -17.56 -30.23 -17.00
CA VAL A 249 -17.49 -31.63 -16.62
C VAL A 249 -17.87 -32.43 -17.86
N GLN A 250 -16.88 -33.07 -18.47
CA GLN A 250 -17.07 -33.85 -19.69
C GLN A 250 -17.87 -35.11 -19.38
N ASP A 251 -18.66 -35.55 -20.37
CA ASP A 251 -19.47 -36.78 -20.32
C ASP A 251 -20.51 -36.84 -19.19
N SER A 252 -20.86 -35.70 -18.58
CA SER A 252 -22.04 -35.64 -17.70
C SER A 252 -23.30 -35.52 -18.55
N GLU A 253 -23.97 -36.65 -18.82
CA GLU A 253 -25.31 -36.69 -19.44
C GLU A 253 -26.43 -36.15 -18.53
N SER A 254 -26.08 -35.53 -17.39
CA SER A 254 -27.04 -35.03 -16.43
C SER A 254 -27.57 -33.67 -16.86
N ASP A 255 -28.90 -33.55 -16.89
CA ASP A 255 -29.63 -32.27 -17.05
C ASP A 255 -29.34 -31.28 -15.91
N GLU A 256 -28.69 -31.73 -14.82
CA GLU A 256 -28.30 -30.94 -13.66
C GLU A 256 -26.76 -30.90 -13.52
N PRO A 257 -26.08 -29.94 -14.16
CA PRO A 257 -24.63 -29.81 -14.02
C PRO A 257 -24.25 -29.41 -12.58
N PRO A 258 -23.06 -29.80 -12.10
CA PRO A 258 -22.62 -29.48 -10.75
C PRO A 258 -22.46 -27.96 -10.54
N GLU A 259 -22.69 -27.51 -9.32
CA GLU A 259 -22.45 -26.13 -8.91
C GLU A 259 -20.96 -25.79 -9.00
N LYS A 260 -20.65 -24.62 -9.56
CA LYS A 260 -19.28 -24.15 -9.80
C LYS A 260 -19.02 -22.92 -8.96
N TYR A 261 -17.97 -22.96 -8.15
CA TYR A 261 -17.56 -21.84 -7.31
C TYR A 261 -16.14 -21.38 -7.65
N VAL A 262 -15.98 -20.07 -7.87
CA VAL A 262 -14.69 -19.44 -8.15
C VAL A 262 -14.48 -18.30 -7.16
N ARG A 263 -13.34 -18.32 -6.47
CA ARG A 263 -12.92 -17.25 -5.56
C ARG A 263 -11.54 -16.76 -5.93
N TYR A 264 -11.42 -15.45 -6.09
CA TYR A 264 -10.14 -14.78 -6.32
C TYR A 264 -9.58 -14.22 -5.02
N LEU A 265 -8.28 -14.37 -4.83
CA LEU A 265 -7.53 -13.83 -3.69
C LEU A 265 -6.14 -13.45 -4.18
N ALA A 266 -5.79 -12.17 -4.06
CA ALA A 266 -4.44 -11.70 -4.38
C ALA A 266 -3.65 -11.53 -3.08
N ARG A 267 -2.48 -12.18 -2.98
CA ARG A 267 -1.48 -11.88 -1.95
C ARG A 267 -0.40 -11.00 -2.57
N HIS A 268 -0.11 -9.89 -1.91
CA HIS A 268 0.92 -8.95 -2.32
C HIS A 268 2.11 -9.03 -1.37
N GLU A 269 3.30 -9.13 -1.93
CA GLU A 269 4.57 -9.06 -1.21
C GLU A 269 5.55 -8.24 -2.04
N TYR A 270 6.07 -7.14 -1.47
CA TYR A 270 7.07 -6.31 -2.12
C TYR A 270 7.89 -5.50 -1.11
N ARG A 271 9.02 -4.97 -1.58
CA ARG A 271 9.87 -4.05 -0.83
C ARG A 271 9.72 -2.63 -1.35
N VAL A 272 9.79 -1.67 -0.44
CA VAL A 272 9.66 -0.23 -0.71
C VAL A 272 10.89 0.47 -0.19
N GLY A 273 11.50 1.33 -1.02
CA GLY A 273 12.66 2.13 -0.60
C GLY A 273 12.30 3.06 0.56
N ILE A 274 13.20 3.17 1.53
CA ILE A 274 13.10 4.16 2.59
C ILE A 274 13.98 5.35 2.21
N GLU A 275 13.40 6.54 2.15
CA GLU A 275 14.15 7.78 1.93
C GLU A 275 14.97 8.11 3.17
N HIS A 276 16.19 8.64 3.01
CA HIS A 276 17.04 9.03 4.13
C HIS A 276 17.29 10.53 4.06
N THR A 277 16.96 11.23 5.13
CA THR A 277 17.15 12.68 5.27
C THR A 277 17.96 12.95 6.53
N THR A 278 19.08 13.66 6.38
CA THR A 278 19.86 14.16 7.52
C THR A 278 19.58 15.65 7.67
N GLY A 279 18.97 16.03 8.78
CA GLY A 279 18.73 17.43 9.12
C GLY A 279 19.85 17.97 10.00
N GLU A 280 20.41 19.13 9.65
CA GLU A 280 21.20 19.91 10.60
C GLU A 280 20.26 20.44 11.69
N SER A 281 20.60 20.21 12.96
CA SER A 281 19.85 20.78 14.07
C SER A 281 20.05 22.30 14.08
N LEU A 282 19.15 23.05 13.46
CA LEU A 282 19.08 24.49 13.67
C LEU A 282 18.79 24.73 15.15
N ASN A 283 19.72 25.40 15.81
CA ASN A 283 19.64 25.74 17.22
C ASN A 283 18.31 26.48 17.45
N PRO A 284 17.41 26.03 18.34
CA PRO A 284 16.09 26.65 18.52
C PRO A 284 16.17 28.15 18.86
N TYR A 285 17.30 28.59 19.45
CA TYR A 285 17.61 29.99 19.69
C TYR A 285 17.87 30.77 18.39
N LEU A 286 18.58 30.19 17.42
CA LEU A 286 18.87 30.81 16.11
C LEU A 286 17.61 30.92 15.26
N ALA A 287 16.76 29.87 15.26
CA ALA A 287 15.49 29.87 14.54
C ALA A 287 14.47 30.88 15.10
N ALA A 288 14.53 31.17 16.41
CA ALA A 288 13.72 32.21 17.03
C ALA A 288 14.23 33.64 16.75
N THR A 289 15.54 33.81 16.52
CA THR A 289 16.14 35.12 16.19
C THR A 289 16.07 35.49 14.71
N THR A 290 15.76 34.55 13.82
CA THR A 290 15.51 34.83 12.39
C THR A 290 14.09 35.34 12.13
N VAL A 291 13.64 36.34 12.89
CA VAL A 291 12.48 37.16 12.49
C VAL A 291 12.96 38.12 11.42
N THR A 292 12.50 37.89 10.21
CA THR A 292 12.72 38.68 9.00
C THR A 292 12.61 40.19 9.28
N LYS A 293 13.70 40.93 9.11
CA LYS A 293 13.64 42.38 8.87
C LYS A 293 12.80 42.57 7.61
N GLN A 294 11.56 43.01 7.75
CA GLN A 294 10.81 43.55 6.63
C GLN A 294 11.58 44.81 6.15
N PRO A 295 11.88 44.95 4.85
CA PRO A 295 12.39 46.21 4.35
C PRO A 295 11.27 47.25 4.47
N ILE A 296 11.58 48.36 5.13
CA ILE A 296 10.76 49.57 5.11
C ILE A 296 10.67 49.98 3.64
N GLN A 297 9.46 50.00 3.07
CA GLN A 297 9.20 50.66 1.80
C GLN A 297 9.40 52.16 2.03
N GLU A 298 10.44 52.73 1.44
CA GLU A 298 10.55 54.18 1.26
C GLU A 298 9.48 54.62 0.26
N GLU A 299 8.54 55.46 0.70
CA GLU A 299 7.60 56.16 -0.18
C GLU A 299 8.37 57.05 -1.15
N GLN A 300 8.21 56.81 -2.45
CA GLN A 300 8.67 57.73 -3.49
C GLN A 300 7.73 58.94 -3.57
N PRO A 301 8.25 60.19 -3.62
CA PRO A 301 7.41 61.38 -3.76
C PRO A 301 6.74 61.44 -5.14
N MET A 302 5.44 61.73 -5.12
CA MET A 302 4.55 61.88 -6.27
C MET A 302 5.07 62.98 -7.22
N ALA A 303 5.42 62.60 -8.46
CA ALA A 303 5.77 63.56 -9.50
C ALA A 303 4.52 64.30 -9.99
N THR A 304 4.56 65.62 -9.87
CA THR A 304 3.56 66.58 -10.33
C THR A 304 3.52 66.65 -11.85
N THR A 305 2.38 66.29 -12.45
CA THR A 305 2.05 66.67 -13.84
C THR A 305 1.40 68.06 -13.86
N PRO A 306 1.86 68.99 -14.72
CA PRO A 306 1.34 70.35 -14.77
C PRO A 306 -0.02 70.43 -15.50
N ILE A 307 -0.88 71.30 -14.98
CA ILE A 307 -2.20 71.68 -15.51
C ILE A 307 -2.04 72.75 -16.60
N ALA A 308 -2.83 72.64 -17.68
CA ALA A 308 -3.71 73.69 -18.27
C ALA A 308 -3.89 73.51 -19.80
N PRO A 309 -4.92 74.09 -20.45
CA PRO A 309 -6.19 74.62 -19.93
C PRO A 309 -7.44 74.07 -20.67
N SER A 310 -8.60 74.45 -20.13
CA SER A 310 -9.94 74.32 -20.69
C SER A 310 -10.13 75.12 -21.98
N ASP A 311 -10.95 74.60 -22.91
CA ASP A 311 -11.82 75.44 -23.73
C ASP A 311 -13.21 74.79 -23.88
N SER A 312 -14.19 75.67 -23.76
CA SER A 312 -15.64 75.46 -23.82
C SER A 312 -16.11 75.59 -25.27
N ASP A 313 -17.11 74.82 -25.69
CA ASP A 313 -18.39 75.30 -26.25
C ASP A 313 -19.08 74.36 -27.25
N SER A 314 -20.40 74.30 -27.06
CA SER A 314 -21.50 74.24 -28.04
C SER A 314 -21.80 72.98 -28.87
N ASP A 315 -22.92 72.35 -28.47
CA ASP A 315 -24.19 72.19 -29.20
C ASP A 315 -24.25 71.70 -30.67
N SER A 316 -25.18 70.74 -30.85
CA SER A 316 -26.09 70.51 -31.98
C SER A 316 -25.54 69.97 -33.31
N ASN A 317 -25.81 68.68 -33.60
CA ASN A 317 -26.88 68.25 -34.52
C ASN A 317 -27.13 66.74 -34.40
#